data_AF-A0A0L8FJA8-F1
#
_entry.id   AF-A0A0L8FJA8-F1
#
_cell.length_a   1.000
_cell.length_b   1.000
_cell.length_c   1.000
_cell.angle_alpha   90.00
_cell.angle_beta   90.00
_cell.angle_gamma   90.00
#
_symmetry.space_group_name_H-M   'P 1'
#
loop_
_entity.id
_entity.type
_entity.pdbx_description
1 polymer ?
#
loop_
_entity_poly.entity_id
_entity_poly.type
_entity_poly.pdbx_seq_one_letter_code
_entity_poly.pdbx_strand_id
1 'polypeptide(L)'
;MFLFFLGSNHLYLFVNPFVVDQDPNLPKDISWEYAQKEIAMASGYAEAMLSGLTKDQQITQENVLEILPMVSEVNALSDELNKYKSFEVVLMSSAAQQGRGDNEKNIDVMVKMTDLLTENVWFWERGRFMNRRYLMQELYQDYEDGEDVSKIPQKDDPFWEAPEEELVGTANIFLQSLSYNLEFEDCILVSDYKGEEEGSITVNVAPCTSTGIVLKEETFVEDPRALLGEPFYFKVTVKDASVYKKRFMKGLKVSYRLNPKSVFTDTELVKGMLNPVFNHSKVFTFDPLTADQIAFFEAGSITFWLYTAQDDTTELKDTQMTTQDGSIETSALGDKNEIISLYVFGEDEEELASELDNGNGLIDYCKVAHLCYDDKMKPKTEVSISSRLKEEMVKCRGP
;
A
#
# COMPACT_ATOMS: atom_id res chain seq x y z
N MET A 1 -10.00 -26.52 12.51
CA MET A 1 -10.53 -25.41 13.31
C MET A 1 -10.47 -24.19 12.40
N PHE A 2 -11.51 -23.36 12.35
CA PHE A 2 -11.57 -22.17 11.50
C PHE A 2 -11.89 -20.94 12.35
N LEU A 3 -11.28 -19.80 12.03
CA LEU A 3 -11.51 -18.52 12.68
C LEU A 3 -12.22 -17.60 11.69
N PHE A 4 -13.23 -16.88 12.15
CA PHE A 4 -13.90 -15.88 11.32
C PHE A 4 -14.32 -14.66 12.15
N PHE A 5 -14.28 -13.49 11.51
CA PHE A 5 -14.70 -12.22 12.10
C PHE A 5 -16.09 -11.84 11.59
N LEU A 6 -16.97 -11.39 12.49
CA LEU A 6 -18.16 -10.64 12.13
C LEU A 6 -17.89 -9.17 12.47
N GLY A 7 -17.95 -8.30 11.46
CA GLY A 7 -17.59 -6.89 11.60
C GLY A 7 -16.15 -6.66 12.13
N SER A 8 -15.93 -5.51 12.77
CA SER A 8 -14.65 -5.16 13.39
C SER A 8 -14.53 -5.60 14.86
N ASN A 9 -15.60 -6.09 15.46
CA ASN A 9 -15.73 -6.23 16.92
C ASN A 9 -16.00 -7.66 17.40
N HIS A 10 -16.29 -8.61 16.50
CA HIS A 10 -16.67 -9.96 16.89
C HIS A 10 -15.79 -11.02 16.22
N LEU A 11 -15.20 -11.91 17.03
CA LEU A 11 -14.38 -13.03 16.59
C LEU A 11 -15.00 -14.34 17.05
N TYR A 12 -15.16 -15.26 16.11
CA TYR A 12 -15.71 -16.58 16.35
C TYR A 12 -14.72 -17.68 15.99
N LEU A 13 -14.73 -18.72 16.83
CA LEU A 13 -13.93 -19.92 16.65
C LEU A 13 -14.85 -21.09 16.29
N PHE A 14 -14.69 -21.60 15.07
CA PHE A 14 -15.32 -22.84 14.64
C PHE A 14 -14.41 -24.04 14.91
N VAL A 15 -14.84 -24.89 15.83
CA VAL A 15 -14.13 -26.14 16.18
C VAL A 15 -14.84 -27.30 15.51
N ASN A 16 -14.26 -27.86 14.44
CA ASN A 16 -14.78 -29.06 13.82
C ASN A 16 -14.57 -30.27 14.76
N PRO A 17 -15.64 -30.89 15.29
CA PRO A 17 -15.52 -31.98 16.26
C PRO A 17 -15.06 -33.32 15.64
N PHE A 18 -14.97 -33.41 14.31
CA PHE A 18 -14.58 -34.62 13.59
C PHE A 18 -13.10 -34.64 13.14
N VAL A 19 -12.36 -33.55 13.34
CA VAL A 19 -10.91 -33.50 13.11
C VAL A 19 -10.21 -33.92 14.40
N VAL A 20 -9.75 -35.17 14.44
CA VAL A 20 -9.14 -35.80 15.64
C VAL A 20 -7.70 -35.33 15.88
N ASP A 21 -7.00 -34.94 14.82
CA ASP A 21 -5.64 -34.37 14.89
C ASP A 21 -5.74 -32.84 14.93
N GLN A 22 -5.81 -32.29 16.14
CA GLN A 22 -5.53 -30.87 16.33
C GLN A 22 -4.04 -30.63 16.04
N ASP A 23 -3.72 -29.58 15.28
CA ASP A 23 -2.32 -29.19 15.06
C ASP A 23 -1.64 -29.05 16.43
N PRO A 24 -0.57 -29.81 16.72
CA PRO A 24 0.11 -29.76 18.02
C PRO A 24 0.71 -28.39 18.33
N ASN A 25 0.83 -27.50 17.34
CA ASN A 25 1.29 -26.12 17.51
C ASN A 25 0.17 -25.12 17.86
N LEU A 26 -1.10 -25.54 17.86
CA LEU A 26 -2.23 -24.65 18.15
C LEU A 26 -2.29 -24.33 19.66
N PRO A 27 -2.41 -23.06 20.07
CA PRO A 27 -2.60 -22.70 21.47
C PRO A 27 -3.89 -23.29 22.05
N LYS A 28 -3.87 -23.61 23.35
CA LYS A 28 -5.03 -24.16 24.07
C LYS A 28 -6.18 -23.16 24.22
N ASP A 29 -5.86 -21.87 24.30
CA ASP A 29 -6.80 -20.77 24.31
C ASP A 29 -6.47 -19.85 23.12
N ILE A 30 -7.41 -19.70 22.19
CA ILE A 30 -7.24 -18.82 21.03
C ILE A 30 -7.71 -17.42 21.42
N SER A 31 -6.74 -16.53 21.64
CA SER A 31 -7.00 -15.12 21.90
C SER A 31 -7.32 -14.37 20.60
N TRP A 32 -7.96 -13.20 20.75
CA TRP A 32 -8.18 -12.26 19.65
C TRP A 32 -6.88 -11.94 18.90
N GLU A 33 -5.82 -11.66 19.63
CA GLU A 33 -4.49 -11.39 19.09
C GLU A 33 -3.93 -12.56 18.29
N TYR A 34 -4.17 -13.81 18.73
CA TYR A 34 -3.72 -14.99 18.00
C TYR A 34 -4.44 -15.11 16.65
N ALA A 35 -5.76 -14.90 16.64
CA ALA A 35 -6.56 -14.96 15.42
C ALA A 35 -6.21 -13.87 14.42
N GLN A 36 -6.07 -12.63 14.89
CA GLN A 36 -5.61 -11.53 14.03
C GLN A 36 -4.23 -11.83 13.44
N LYS A 37 -3.32 -12.40 14.24
CA LYS A 37 -1.98 -12.78 13.79
C LYS A 37 -2.01 -13.88 12.73
N GLU A 38 -2.86 -14.90 12.90
CA GLU A 38 -3.01 -15.99 11.92
C GLU A 38 -3.57 -15.48 10.58
N ILE A 39 -4.57 -14.59 10.61
CA ILE A 39 -5.10 -13.93 9.40
C ILE A 39 -4.03 -13.09 8.73
N ALA A 40 -3.31 -12.25 9.49
CA ALA A 40 -2.22 -11.45 8.94
C ALA A 40 -1.12 -12.32 8.32
N MET A 41 -0.83 -13.50 8.90
CA MET A 41 0.11 -14.45 8.31
C MET A 41 -0.43 -15.04 6.99
N ALA A 42 -1.70 -15.44 6.95
CA ALA A 42 -2.34 -15.98 5.76
C ALA A 42 -2.44 -14.94 4.63
N SER A 43 -2.60 -13.67 4.97
CA SER A 43 -2.62 -12.56 4.00
C SER A 43 -1.23 -12.14 3.50
N GLY A 44 -0.14 -12.85 3.87
CA GLY A 44 1.20 -12.60 3.32
C GLY A 44 2.04 -11.56 4.08
N TYR A 45 1.59 -11.05 5.23
CA TYR A 45 2.37 -10.09 6.04
C TYR A 45 3.46 -10.76 6.92
N ALA A 46 3.64 -12.08 6.81
CA ALA A 46 4.39 -12.90 7.77
C ALA A 46 5.93 -12.74 7.69
N GLU A 47 6.50 -12.46 6.52
CA GLU A 47 7.96 -12.55 6.33
C GLU A 47 8.71 -11.40 7.04
N ALA A 48 8.03 -10.28 7.29
CA ALA A 48 8.51 -9.18 8.13
C ALA A 48 8.20 -9.36 9.64
N MET A 49 7.39 -10.36 10.03
CA MET A 49 6.83 -10.51 11.40
C MET A 49 7.53 -11.54 12.29
N LEU A 50 8.51 -12.30 11.79
CA LEU A 50 9.11 -13.44 12.52
C LEU A 50 10.62 -13.28 12.75
N SER A 51 11.01 -12.40 13.68
CA SER A 51 12.03 -12.64 14.73
C SER A 51 12.50 -11.33 15.37
N GLY A 52 12.61 -11.30 16.71
CA GLY A 52 13.34 -10.23 17.42
C GLY A 52 12.92 -8.80 17.11
N LEU A 53 11.61 -8.56 16.92
CA LEU A 53 11.10 -7.26 16.48
C LEU A 53 11.47 -6.14 17.46
N THR A 54 12.04 -5.06 16.92
CA THR A 54 12.23 -3.80 17.63
C THR A 54 10.88 -3.23 18.10
N LYS A 55 10.88 -2.33 19.08
CA LYS A 55 9.65 -1.71 19.59
C LYS A 55 8.82 -1.07 18.46
N ASP A 56 9.48 -0.45 17.49
CA ASP A 56 8.82 0.20 16.37
C ASP A 56 8.16 -0.83 15.43
N GLN A 57 8.80 -1.98 15.20
CA GLN A 57 8.19 -3.08 14.44
C GLN A 57 6.99 -3.72 15.16
N GLN A 58 6.99 -3.77 16.50
CA GLN A 58 5.82 -4.21 17.27
C GLN A 58 4.64 -3.24 17.12
N ILE A 59 4.90 -1.93 17.15
CA ILE A 59 3.87 -0.91 16.91
C ILE A 59 3.34 -1.01 15.48
N THR A 60 4.20 -1.19 14.48
CA THR A 60 3.78 -1.42 13.09
C THR A 60 2.91 -2.67 12.99
N GLN A 61 3.25 -3.75 13.69
CA GLN A 61 2.44 -4.97 13.74
C GLN A 61 1.05 -4.71 14.34
N GLU A 62 0.96 -4.05 15.50
CA GLU A 62 -0.31 -3.68 16.13
C GLU A 62 -1.18 -2.84 15.19
N ASN A 63 -0.57 -1.86 14.52
CA ASN A 63 -1.25 -1.02 13.54
C ASN A 63 -1.82 -1.82 12.35
N VAL A 64 -1.08 -2.82 11.85
CA VAL A 64 -1.57 -3.69 10.77
C VAL A 64 -2.77 -4.51 11.23
N LEU A 65 -2.67 -5.18 12.38
CA LEU A 65 -3.74 -6.02 12.91
C LEU A 65 -5.02 -5.23 13.19
N GLU A 66 -4.89 -3.95 13.55
CA GLU A 66 -6.03 -3.05 13.74
C GLU A 66 -6.68 -2.62 12.42
N ILE A 67 -5.88 -2.29 11.40
CA ILE A 67 -6.39 -1.74 10.13
C ILE A 67 -6.95 -2.82 9.21
N LEU A 68 -6.40 -4.04 9.23
CA LEU A 68 -6.85 -5.14 8.37
C LEU A 68 -8.38 -5.39 8.36
N PRO A 69 -9.05 -5.58 9.52
CA PRO A 69 -10.50 -5.79 9.52
C PRO A 69 -11.27 -4.57 8.99
N MET A 70 -10.78 -3.36 9.27
CA MET A 70 -11.39 -2.11 8.82
C MET A 70 -11.31 -1.93 7.31
N VAL A 71 -10.21 -2.36 6.68
CA VAL A 71 -10.07 -2.36 5.22
C VAL A 71 -11.03 -3.37 4.60
N SER A 72 -11.20 -4.54 5.19
CA SER A 72 -12.17 -5.53 4.73
C SER A 72 -13.60 -4.98 4.76
N GLU A 73 -13.97 -4.30 5.84
CA GLU A 73 -15.28 -3.65 5.97
C GLU A 73 -15.48 -2.55 4.93
N VAL A 74 -14.54 -1.62 4.79
CA VAL A 74 -14.67 -0.52 3.82
C VAL A 74 -14.77 -1.04 2.38
N ASN A 75 -14.10 -2.15 2.05
CA ASN A 75 -14.28 -2.82 0.75
C ASN A 75 -15.71 -3.35 0.58
N ALA A 76 -16.29 -4.00 1.59
CA ALA A 76 -17.68 -4.46 1.54
C ALA A 76 -18.67 -3.29 1.38
N LEU A 77 -18.48 -2.20 2.13
CA LEU A 77 -19.28 -0.98 1.97
C LEU A 77 -19.18 -0.41 0.54
N SER A 78 -17.97 -0.41 -0.03
CA SER A 78 -17.74 0.03 -1.41
C SER A 78 -18.52 -0.82 -2.43
N ASP A 79 -18.60 -2.13 -2.21
CA ASP A 79 -19.34 -3.05 -3.07
C ASP A 79 -20.85 -2.84 -3.00
N GLU A 80 -21.40 -2.79 -1.78
CA GLU A 80 -22.83 -2.63 -1.58
C GLU A 80 -23.34 -1.27 -2.10
N LEU A 81 -22.54 -0.22 -1.89
CA LEU A 81 -22.82 1.13 -2.37
C LEU A 81 -22.39 1.36 -3.83
N ASN A 82 -21.87 0.33 -4.52
CA ASN A 82 -21.38 0.40 -5.91
C ASN A 82 -20.43 1.59 -6.18
N LYS A 83 -19.46 1.79 -5.28
CA LYS A 83 -18.49 2.89 -5.33
C LYS A 83 -17.28 2.60 -6.23
N TYR A 84 -17.07 1.34 -6.59
CA TYR A 84 -15.95 0.88 -7.44
C TYR A 84 -14.57 1.30 -6.90
N LYS A 85 -14.41 1.28 -5.57
CA LYS A 85 -13.13 1.51 -4.89
C LYS A 85 -12.65 0.23 -4.21
N SER A 86 -11.36 -0.03 -4.29
CA SER A 86 -10.71 -1.08 -3.50
C SER A 86 -9.67 -0.49 -2.55
N PHE A 87 -9.51 -1.13 -1.40
CA PHE A 87 -8.64 -0.72 -0.32
C PHE A 87 -7.70 -1.86 0.06
N GLU A 88 -6.41 -1.56 0.19
CA GLU A 88 -5.34 -2.51 0.52
C GLU A 88 -4.45 -1.93 1.63
N VAL A 89 -4.12 -2.73 2.65
CA VAL A 89 -3.12 -2.32 3.64
C VAL A 89 -1.73 -2.40 3.00
N VAL A 90 -0.95 -1.33 3.12
CA VAL A 90 0.39 -1.25 2.53
C VAL A 90 1.38 -0.80 3.59
N LEU A 91 2.52 -1.48 3.63
CA LEU A 91 3.69 -1.08 4.40
C LEU A 91 4.61 -0.25 3.50
N MET A 92 4.85 1.01 3.86
CA MET A 92 5.76 1.88 3.13
C MET A 92 6.92 2.30 4.02
N SER A 93 8.15 2.14 3.52
CA SER A 93 9.31 2.76 4.17
C SER A 93 9.17 4.28 4.14
N SER A 94 9.52 4.96 5.24
CA SER A 94 9.57 6.42 5.26
C SER A 94 10.54 6.98 4.20
N ALA A 95 11.53 6.20 3.74
CA ALA A 95 12.43 6.56 2.66
C ALA A 95 11.73 6.64 1.28
N ALA A 96 10.68 5.83 1.07
CA ALA A 96 9.88 5.87 -0.15
C ALA A 96 8.95 7.09 -0.18
N GLN A 97 8.68 7.73 0.96
CA GLN A 97 7.79 8.88 1.05
C GLN A 97 8.55 10.21 0.91
N GLN A 98 8.07 11.08 0.03
CA GLN A 98 8.67 12.41 -0.14
C GLN A 98 8.51 13.26 1.12
N GLY A 99 9.63 13.79 1.65
CA GLY A 99 9.59 14.83 2.70
C GLY A 99 9.53 14.32 4.15
N ARG A 100 9.34 13.02 4.40
CA ARG A 100 9.57 12.45 5.74
C ARG A 100 11.07 12.22 5.93
N GLY A 101 11.70 13.10 6.73
CA GLY A 101 13.16 13.12 6.91
C GLY A 101 13.73 11.84 7.50
N ASP A 102 15.05 11.64 7.29
CA ASP A 102 16.10 10.72 7.84
C ASP A 102 15.80 9.54 8.79
N ASN A 103 14.58 9.34 9.27
CA ASN A 103 14.15 8.12 9.94
C ASN A 103 13.88 7.03 8.89
N GLU A 104 14.91 6.74 8.09
CA GLU A 104 14.97 5.77 6.99
C GLU A 104 14.60 4.33 7.43
N LYS A 105 14.48 4.11 8.74
CA LYS A 105 14.24 2.81 9.39
C LYS A 105 12.79 2.59 9.80
N ASN A 106 11.93 3.60 9.69
CA ASN A 106 10.53 3.45 10.08
C ASN A 106 9.69 2.96 8.90
N ILE A 107 8.82 2.00 9.19
CA ILE A 107 7.84 1.46 8.25
C ILE A 107 6.48 2.01 8.68
N ASP A 108 5.88 2.82 7.82
CA ASP A 108 4.57 3.41 8.02
C ASP A 108 3.49 2.47 7.48
N VAL A 109 2.42 2.27 8.26
CA VAL A 109 1.23 1.55 7.82
C VAL A 109 0.29 2.54 7.14
N MET A 110 -0.01 2.27 5.88
CA MET A 110 -0.81 3.09 5.00
C MET A 110 -1.95 2.26 4.40
N VAL A 111 -2.99 2.91 3.91
CA VAL A 111 -4.06 2.26 3.15
C VAL A 111 -4.03 2.80 1.74
N LYS A 112 -3.83 1.91 0.77
CA LYS A 112 -3.90 2.21 -0.65
C LYS A 112 -5.35 2.10 -1.10
N MET A 113 -5.92 3.21 -1.56
CA MET A 113 -7.19 3.23 -2.27
C MET A 113 -6.93 3.17 -3.77
N THR A 114 -7.63 2.29 -4.50
CA THR A 114 -7.62 2.24 -5.96
C THR A 114 -9.03 2.46 -6.47
N ASP A 115 -9.18 3.36 -7.43
CA ASP A 115 -10.39 3.49 -8.24
C ASP A 115 -10.35 2.45 -9.36
N LEU A 116 -11.30 1.54 -9.37
CA LEU A 116 -11.34 0.44 -10.33
C LEU A 116 -11.69 0.93 -11.74
N LEU A 117 -12.41 2.05 -11.87
CA LEU A 117 -12.84 2.61 -13.16
C LEU A 117 -11.74 3.43 -13.84
N THR A 118 -10.96 4.18 -13.06
CA THR A 118 -9.94 5.11 -13.59
C THR A 118 -8.50 4.61 -13.40
N GLU A 119 -8.31 3.54 -12.63
CA GLU A 119 -7.03 3.01 -12.14
C GLU A 119 -6.23 4.00 -11.27
N ASN A 120 -6.85 5.10 -10.85
CA ASN A 120 -6.22 6.07 -9.97
C ASN A 120 -5.96 5.45 -8.60
N VAL A 121 -4.84 5.81 -7.98
CA VAL A 121 -4.36 5.29 -6.71
C VAL A 121 -4.04 6.44 -5.76
N TRP A 122 -4.40 6.24 -4.49
CA TRP A 122 -4.08 7.15 -3.39
C TRP A 122 -3.54 6.35 -2.21
N PHE A 123 -2.65 6.96 -1.44
CA PHE A 123 -2.15 6.40 -0.19
C PHE A 123 -2.61 7.25 0.99
N TRP A 124 -3.35 6.64 1.89
CA TRP A 124 -3.88 7.30 3.08
C TRP A 124 -3.10 6.86 4.31
N GLU A 125 -2.70 7.84 5.11
CA GLU A 125 -2.20 7.57 6.44
C GLU A 125 -3.30 6.97 7.30
N ARG A 126 -2.92 6.12 8.26
CA ARG A 126 -3.83 5.48 9.23
C ARG A 126 -4.92 6.42 9.75
N GLY A 127 -4.54 7.63 10.19
CA GLY A 127 -5.51 8.60 10.74
C GLY A 127 -6.54 9.11 9.72
N ARG A 128 -6.12 9.34 8.47
CA ARG A 128 -7.01 9.75 7.38
C ARG A 128 -7.99 8.62 7.03
N PHE A 129 -7.49 7.40 6.90
CA PHE A 129 -8.31 6.23 6.62
C PHE A 129 -9.36 5.99 7.71
N MET A 130 -8.97 6.03 8.99
CA MET A 130 -9.88 5.89 10.13
C MET A 130 -11.02 6.91 10.11
N ASN A 131 -10.71 8.17 9.81
CA ASN A 131 -11.71 9.23 9.70
C ASN A 131 -12.65 8.98 8.50
N ARG A 132 -12.09 8.65 7.32
CA ARG A 132 -12.88 8.33 6.13
C ARG A 132 -13.80 7.14 6.35
N ARG A 133 -13.33 6.08 7.00
CA ARG A 133 -14.14 4.90 7.35
C ARG A 133 -15.37 5.29 8.16
N TYR A 134 -15.21 6.14 9.18
CA TYR A 134 -16.36 6.59 9.99
C TYR A 134 -17.43 7.28 9.12
N LEU A 135 -17.02 8.13 8.18
CA LEU A 135 -17.95 8.77 7.25
C LEU A 135 -18.58 7.78 6.25
N MET A 136 -17.85 6.73 5.85
CA MET A 136 -18.39 5.65 5.01
C MET A 136 -19.45 4.83 5.75
N GLN A 137 -19.27 4.60 7.06
CA GLN A 137 -20.26 3.93 7.90
C GLN A 137 -21.53 4.78 8.06
N GLU A 138 -21.38 6.09 8.32
CA GLU A 138 -22.54 7.01 8.37
C GLU A 138 -23.30 7.01 7.03
N LEU A 139 -22.59 7.09 5.90
CA LEU A 139 -23.22 7.02 4.58
C LEU A 139 -23.95 5.69 4.35
N TYR A 140 -23.40 4.58 4.84
CA TYR A 140 -24.03 3.28 4.72
C TYR A 140 -25.30 3.18 5.58
N GLN A 141 -25.30 3.75 6.78
CA GLN A 141 -26.51 3.83 7.61
C GLN A 141 -27.62 4.61 6.91
N ASP A 142 -27.30 5.76 6.31
CA ASP A 142 -28.28 6.55 5.54
C ASP A 142 -28.87 5.72 4.38
N TYR A 143 -28.05 4.88 3.73
CA TYR A 143 -28.50 3.96 2.69
C TYR A 143 -29.45 2.88 3.24
N GLU A 144 -29.14 2.27 4.40
CA GLU A 144 -30.03 1.29 5.06
C GLU A 144 -31.36 1.91 5.50
N ASP A 145 -31.34 3.16 5.96
CA ASP A 145 -32.54 3.93 6.32
C ASP A 145 -33.41 4.31 5.09
N GLY A 146 -32.95 3.96 3.89
CA GLY A 146 -33.64 4.16 2.62
C GLY A 146 -33.40 5.53 1.98
N GLU A 147 -32.37 6.26 2.41
CA GLU A 147 -31.94 7.48 1.76
C GLU A 147 -31.27 7.20 0.40
N ASP A 148 -31.44 8.12 -0.54
CA ASP A 148 -30.84 8.01 -1.86
C ASP A 148 -29.40 8.56 -1.86
N VAL A 149 -28.48 7.75 -1.34
CA VAL A 149 -27.05 8.07 -1.23
C VAL A 149 -26.34 8.25 -2.59
N SER A 150 -26.99 7.87 -3.70
CA SER A 150 -26.45 8.10 -5.05
C SER A 150 -26.45 9.60 -5.44
N LYS A 151 -27.23 10.43 -4.72
CA LYS A 151 -27.39 11.86 -4.98
C LYS A 151 -26.45 12.74 -4.18
N ILE A 152 -25.62 12.18 -3.30
CA ILE A 152 -24.68 12.97 -2.53
C ILE A 152 -23.73 13.71 -3.48
N PRO A 153 -23.43 15.00 -3.23
CA PRO A 153 -22.44 15.71 -4.01
C PRO A 153 -21.09 14.99 -3.90
N GLN A 154 -20.37 14.87 -5.01
CA GLN A 154 -19.06 14.21 -5.08
C GLN A 154 -18.07 14.66 -3.99
N LYS A 155 -18.04 15.95 -3.67
CA LYS A 155 -17.18 16.54 -2.62
C LYS A 155 -17.51 16.05 -1.20
N ASP A 156 -18.74 15.58 -0.99
CA ASP A 156 -19.26 15.10 0.28
C ASP A 156 -19.24 13.55 0.31
N ASP A 157 -18.88 12.90 -0.80
CA ASP A 157 -18.73 11.44 -0.89
C ASP A 157 -17.43 10.99 -0.19
N PRO A 158 -17.51 10.19 0.89
CA PRO A 158 -16.34 9.75 1.63
C PRO A 158 -15.44 8.78 0.84
N PHE A 159 -15.94 8.17 -0.25
CA PHE A 159 -15.15 7.34 -1.17
C PHE A 159 -14.44 8.16 -2.26
N TRP A 160 -14.73 9.46 -2.37
CA TRP A 160 -14.13 10.30 -3.40
C TRP A 160 -12.88 11.04 -2.90
N GLU A 161 -11.89 11.13 -3.78
CA GLU A 161 -10.67 11.87 -3.60
C GLU A 161 -10.31 12.57 -4.91
N ALA A 162 -9.80 13.80 -4.83
CA ALA A 162 -9.36 14.51 -6.02
C ALA A 162 -8.14 13.81 -6.63
N PRO A 163 -7.98 13.77 -7.96
CA PRO A 163 -6.76 13.27 -8.58
C PRO A 163 -5.54 14.07 -8.11
N GLU A 164 -4.59 13.37 -7.51
CA GLU A 164 -3.29 13.88 -7.09
C GLU A 164 -2.18 13.16 -7.87
N GLU A 165 -0.95 13.66 -7.84
CA GLU A 165 0.18 12.95 -8.44
C GLU A 165 0.44 11.64 -7.68
N GLU A 166 0.55 10.53 -8.40
CA GLU A 166 0.94 9.23 -7.83
C GLU A 166 2.45 9.04 -7.95
N LEU A 167 3.09 8.58 -6.88
CA LEU A 167 4.47 8.15 -6.93
C LEU A 167 4.56 6.80 -7.64
N VAL A 168 5.18 6.78 -8.83
CA VAL A 168 5.50 5.55 -9.57
C VAL A 168 6.59 4.78 -8.82
N GLY A 169 7.62 5.51 -8.36
CA GLY A 169 8.71 4.90 -7.62
C GLY A 169 9.89 5.84 -7.43
N THR A 170 10.98 5.29 -6.89
CA THR A 170 12.21 6.03 -6.59
C THR A 170 13.42 5.40 -7.24
N ALA A 171 14.41 6.24 -7.58
CA ALA A 171 15.72 5.84 -8.08
C ALA A 171 16.80 6.62 -7.33
N ASN A 172 17.89 5.97 -6.93
CA ASN A 172 18.94 6.57 -6.10
C ASN A 172 20.28 6.63 -6.84
N ILE A 173 20.95 7.78 -6.78
CA ILE A 173 22.30 7.99 -7.35
C ILE A 173 23.28 8.27 -6.25
N PHE A 174 24.30 7.42 -6.12
CA PHE A 174 25.43 7.68 -5.23
C PHE A 174 26.33 8.77 -5.79
N LEU A 175 26.77 9.66 -4.91
CA LEU A 175 27.53 10.85 -5.29
C LEU A 175 29.05 10.68 -5.21
N GLN A 176 29.53 9.45 -4.99
CA GLN A 176 30.94 9.19 -4.73
C GLN A 176 31.86 9.73 -5.85
N SER A 177 31.43 9.68 -7.11
CA SER A 177 32.21 10.25 -8.22
C SER A 177 32.47 11.76 -8.05
N LEU A 178 31.53 12.51 -7.46
CA LEU A 178 31.70 13.94 -7.22
C LEU A 178 32.79 14.24 -6.18
N SER A 179 33.03 13.36 -5.21
CA SER A 179 34.08 13.58 -4.21
C SER A 179 35.48 13.57 -4.83
N TYR A 180 35.63 12.89 -5.97
CA TYR A 180 36.84 12.86 -6.79
C TYR A 180 36.81 13.86 -7.96
N ASN A 181 35.81 14.75 -8.00
CA ASN A 181 35.59 15.70 -9.09
C ASN A 181 35.44 14.99 -10.46
N LEU A 182 34.71 13.88 -10.48
CA LEU A 182 34.39 13.09 -11.67
C LEU A 182 32.91 13.19 -12.04
N GLU A 183 32.65 13.10 -13.34
CA GLU A 183 31.31 12.95 -13.89
C GLU A 183 30.79 11.51 -13.73
N PHE A 184 29.48 11.38 -13.55
CA PHE A 184 28.78 10.11 -13.51
C PHE A 184 27.50 10.20 -14.33
N GLU A 185 27.27 9.22 -15.18
CA GLU A 185 26.03 9.06 -15.94
C GLU A 185 25.59 7.61 -15.87
N ASP A 186 24.32 7.40 -15.55
CA ASP A 186 23.75 6.06 -15.47
C ASP A 186 22.24 6.05 -15.78
N CYS A 187 21.75 4.88 -16.15
CA CYS A 187 20.33 4.57 -16.33
C CYS A 187 19.90 3.66 -15.17
N ILE A 188 19.06 4.20 -14.30
CA ILE A 188 18.80 3.61 -12.99
C ILE A 188 17.35 3.19 -12.94
N LEU A 189 17.10 2.01 -12.37
CA LEU A 189 15.77 1.46 -12.24
C LEU A 189 14.95 2.25 -11.23
N VAL A 190 13.67 2.43 -11.57
CA VAL A 190 12.66 3.01 -10.71
C VAL A 190 11.93 1.87 -10.05
N SER A 191 12.02 1.79 -8.73
CA SER A 191 11.31 0.79 -7.94
C SER A 191 10.15 1.42 -7.18
N ASP A 192 9.02 0.74 -7.16
CA ASP A 192 7.87 1.14 -6.36
C ASP A 192 8.08 0.87 -4.86
N TYR A 193 7.05 1.11 -4.05
CA TYR A 193 7.10 0.88 -2.60
C TYR A 193 7.15 -0.62 -2.23
N LYS A 194 6.83 -1.54 -3.15
CA LYS A 194 6.98 -2.99 -3.00
C LYS A 194 8.37 -3.48 -3.43
N GLY A 195 9.17 -2.62 -4.08
CA GLY A 195 10.47 -2.95 -4.63
C GLY A 195 10.41 -3.50 -6.05
N GLU A 196 9.23 -3.49 -6.68
CA GLU A 196 9.03 -3.93 -8.06
C GLU A 196 9.50 -2.87 -9.04
N GLU A 197 10.10 -3.29 -10.15
CA GLU A 197 10.60 -2.39 -11.18
C GLU A 197 9.45 -1.84 -12.04
N GLU A 198 9.24 -0.52 -12.00
CA GLU A 198 8.19 0.18 -12.75
C GLU A 198 8.74 0.95 -13.97
N GLY A 199 10.05 1.10 -14.06
CA GLY A 199 10.69 1.90 -15.10
C GLY A 199 12.18 2.16 -14.87
N SER A 200 12.68 3.21 -15.52
CA SER A 200 14.05 3.71 -15.33
C SER A 200 14.16 5.22 -15.53
N ILE A 201 15.22 5.84 -15.02
CA ILE A 201 15.58 7.25 -15.24
C ILE A 201 17.04 7.33 -15.64
N THR A 202 17.34 8.07 -16.71
CA THR A 202 18.71 8.39 -17.10
C THR A 202 19.12 9.74 -16.52
N VAL A 203 20.16 9.74 -15.69
CA VAL A 203 20.64 10.95 -15.03
C VAL A 203 22.14 11.09 -15.21
N ASN A 204 22.57 12.34 -15.39
CA ASN A 204 23.95 12.73 -15.41
C ASN A 204 24.24 13.71 -14.26
N VAL A 205 25.30 13.45 -13.51
CA VAL A 205 25.77 14.29 -12.42
C VAL A 205 27.24 14.61 -12.69
N ALA A 206 27.53 15.88 -12.96
CA ALA A 206 28.84 16.28 -13.43
C ALA A 206 29.35 17.55 -12.73
N PRO A 207 30.62 17.60 -12.31
CA PRO A 207 31.24 18.85 -11.90
C PRO A 207 31.17 19.89 -13.01
N CYS A 208 30.98 21.15 -12.65
CA CYS A 208 30.79 22.22 -13.62
C CYS A 208 31.43 23.54 -13.15
N THR A 209 31.49 24.51 -14.06
CA THR A 209 31.80 25.89 -13.71
C THR A 209 30.62 26.56 -13.01
N SER A 210 30.83 27.74 -12.42
CA SER A 210 29.75 28.58 -11.87
C SER A 210 28.65 28.94 -12.88
N THR A 211 28.94 28.82 -14.19
CA THR A 211 27.98 29.04 -15.28
C THR A 211 27.30 27.76 -15.76
N GLY A 212 27.58 26.60 -15.16
CA GLY A 212 26.97 25.31 -15.50
C GLY A 212 27.60 24.56 -16.69
N ILE A 213 28.79 24.98 -17.13
CA ILE A 213 29.54 24.27 -18.17
C ILE A 213 30.25 23.08 -17.51
N VAL A 214 30.00 21.87 -18.00
CA VAL A 214 30.59 20.63 -17.45
C VAL A 214 32.11 20.65 -17.60
N LEU A 215 32.82 20.25 -16.54
CA LEU A 215 34.26 20.11 -16.55
C LEU A 215 34.69 18.86 -17.31
N LYS A 216 35.93 18.84 -17.82
CA LYS A 216 36.48 17.66 -18.51
C LYS A 216 37.01 16.66 -17.48
N GLU A 217 36.97 15.37 -17.81
CA GLU A 217 37.44 14.27 -16.94
C GLU A 217 38.89 14.43 -16.43
N GLU A 218 39.73 15.18 -17.13
CA GLU A 218 41.13 15.45 -16.73
C GLU A 218 41.27 16.31 -15.47
N THR A 219 40.19 16.90 -14.94
CA THR A 219 40.22 17.78 -13.75
C THR A 219 39.97 17.06 -12.42
N PHE A 220 40.07 15.73 -12.37
CA PHE A 220 39.81 14.96 -11.16
C PHE A 220 40.82 15.23 -10.03
N VAL A 221 40.45 14.87 -8.79
CA VAL A 221 41.34 14.90 -7.62
C VAL A 221 41.59 13.49 -7.09
N GLU A 222 42.79 13.20 -6.61
CA GLU A 222 43.11 11.88 -6.00
C GLU A 222 42.59 11.77 -4.56
N ASP A 223 42.65 12.86 -3.79
CA ASP A 223 42.12 12.94 -2.42
C ASP A 223 40.97 13.96 -2.39
N PRO A 224 39.73 13.55 -2.04
CA PRO A 224 38.58 14.45 -1.91
C PRO A 224 38.82 15.66 -1.02
N ARG A 225 39.72 15.55 -0.04
CA ARG A 225 40.08 16.65 0.88
C ARG A 225 40.73 17.83 0.16
N ALA A 226 41.27 17.62 -1.04
CA ALA A 226 41.82 18.71 -1.86
C ALA A 226 40.75 19.72 -2.30
N LEU A 227 39.47 19.34 -2.26
CA LEU A 227 38.34 20.24 -2.58
C LEU A 227 37.87 21.07 -1.37
N LEU A 228 38.37 20.77 -0.16
CA LEU A 228 37.91 21.42 1.07
C LEU A 228 38.27 22.91 1.07
N GLY A 229 37.26 23.76 1.29
CA GLY A 229 37.43 25.21 1.36
C GLY A 229 37.35 25.91 0.00
N GLU A 230 37.35 25.17 -1.11
CA GLU A 230 37.22 25.72 -2.46
C GLU A 230 35.75 25.80 -2.89
N PRO A 231 35.39 26.73 -3.78
CA PRO A 231 34.06 26.76 -4.37
C PRO A 231 33.87 25.56 -5.31
N PHE A 232 32.79 24.81 -5.09
CA PHE A 232 32.45 23.61 -5.86
C PHE A 232 31.06 23.75 -6.48
N TYR A 233 30.97 23.47 -7.78
CA TYR A 233 29.73 23.53 -8.54
C TYR A 233 29.55 22.21 -9.27
N PHE A 234 28.34 21.68 -9.27
CA PHE A 234 28.00 20.50 -10.05
C PHE A 234 26.60 20.64 -10.61
N LYS A 235 26.37 20.00 -11.75
CA LYS A 235 25.11 20.03 -12.48
C LYS A 235 24.50 18.64 -12.44
N VAL A 236 23.25 18.58 -12.01
CA VAL A 236 22.40 17.39 -12.14
C VAL A 236 21.54 17.60 -13.39
N THR A 237 21.54 16.61 -14.28
CA THR A 237 20.78 16.61 -15.52
C THR A 237 19.92 15.35 -15.58
N VAL A 238 18.60 15.51 -15.54
CA VAL A 238 17.64 14.43 -15.80
C VAL A 238 17.39 14.40 -17.29
N LYS A 239 17.90 13.38 -17.98
CA LYS A 239 17.84 13.28 -19.45
C LYS A 239 16.47 12.80 -19.89
N ASP A 240 16.08 11.62 -19.42
CA ASP A 240 14.86 10.93 -19.78
C ASP A 240 14.42 9.98 -18.66
N ALA A 241 13.19 9.50 -18.78
CA ALA A 241 12.69 8.37 -18.00
C ALA A 241 11.95 7.40 -18.91
N SER A 242 11.73 6.18 -18.43
CA SER A 242 10.93 5.14 -19.04
C SER A 242 10.01 4.54 -17.99
N VAL A 243 8.76 4.22 -18.36
CA VAL A 243 7.83 3.49 -17.49
C VAL A 243 7.18 2.34 -18.25
N TYR A 244 6.89 1.25 -17.55
CA TYR A 244 6.40 0.02 -18.17
C TYR A 244 4.88 -0.03 -18.34
N LYS A 245 4.13 0.57 -17.41
CA LYS A 245 2.65 0.52 -17.38
C LYS A 245 2.03 1.73 -18.10
N LYS A 246 1.04 1.46 -18.97
CA LYS A 246 0.35 2.49 -19.77
C LYS A 246 -0.40 3.53 -18.94
N ARG A 247 -0.95 3.15 -17.79
CA ARG A 247 -1.63 4.08 -16.87
C ARG A 247 -0.78 5.29 -16.50
N PHE A 248 0.55 5.14 -16.47
CA PHE A 248 1.47 6.22 -16.13
C PHE A 248 1.67 7.26 -17.24
N MET A 249 1.14 7.04 -18.45
CA MET A 249 1.24 7.99 -19.57
C MET A 249 0.44 9.28 -19.37
N LYS A 250 -0.47 9.33 -18.38
CA LYS A 250 -1.31 10.51 -18.09
C LYS A 250 -0.47 11.77 -17.82
N GLY A 251 0.73 11.61 -17.29
CA GLY A 251 1.81 12.59 -17.37
C GLY A 251 2.93 12.29 -16.41
N LEU A 252 4.19 12.45 -16.82
CA LEU A 252 5.36 12.06 -16.02
C LEU A 252 6.17 13.29 -15.60
N LYS A 253 6.66 13.26 -14.36
CA LYS A 253 7.52 14.30 -13.78
C LYS A 253 8.54 13.66 -12.85
N VAL A 254 9.76 14.16 -12.84
CA VAL A 254 10.79 13.75 -11.87
C VAL A 254 11.01 14.88 -10.88
N SER A 255 10.99 14.55 -9.59
CA SER A 255 11.33 15.46 -8.49
C SER A 255 12.59 14.97 -7.77
N TYR A 256 13.49 15.86 -7.40
CA TYR A 256 14.69 15.51 -6.64
C TYR A 256 15.16 16.68 -5.78
N ARG A 257 15.94 16.38 -4.75
CA ARG A 257 16.56 17.39 -3.88
C ARG A 257 17.90 16.88 -3.39
N LEU A 258 18.81 17.78 -3.07
CA LEU A 258 20.15 17.39 -2.66
C LEU A 258 20.18 16.83 -1.23
N ASN A 259 19.52 17.54 -0.31
CA ASN A 259 19.46 17.21 1.10
C ASN A 259 18.02 17.35 1.62
N PRO A 260 17.64 16.72 2.75
CA PRO A 260 16.30 16.86 3.32
C PRO A 260 15.83 18.30 3.59
N LYS A 261 16.78 19.21 3.84
CA LYS A 261 16.54 20.64 4.08
C LYS A 261 16.48 21.48 2.79
N SER A 262 16.86 20.91 1.65
CA SER A 262 16.87 21.62 0.37
C SER A 262 15.49 21.60 -0.30
N VAL A 263 15.20 22.63 -1.08
CA VAL A 263 13.96 22.74 -1.86
C VAL A 263 13.99 21.71 -2.98
N PHE A 264 12.85 21.10 -3.27
CA PHE A 264 12.68 20.20 -4.40
C PHE A 264 12.90 20.94 -5.72
N THR A 265 13.50 20.22 -6.65
CA THR A 265 13.64 20.62 -8.05
C THR A 265 12.82 19.64 -8.87
N ASP A 266 11.91 20.19 -9.67
CA ASP A 266 10.98 19.42 -10.49
C ASP A 266 11.30 19.61 -11.97
N THR A 267 11.17 18.55 -12.75
CA THR A 267 11.09 18.64 -14.20
C THR A 267 9.72 19.21 -14.63
N GLU A 268 9.61 19.57 -15.91
CA GLU A 268 8.28 19.81 -16.49
C GLU A 268 7.49 18.49 -16.57
N LEU A 269 6.16 18.60 -16.49
CA LEU A 269 5.25 17.46 -16.64
C LEU A 269 5.08 17.14 -18.14
N VAL A 270 5.42 15.92 -18.55
CA VAL A 270 5.30 15.46 -19.94
C VAL A 270 4.16 14.45 -20.06
N LYS A 271 3.15 14.75 -20.88
CA LYS A 271 1.95 13.90 -21.06
C LYS A 271 2.02 13.01 -22.29
N GLY A 272 1.34 11.86 -22.23
CA GLY A 272 1.10 10.98 -23.38
C GLY A 272 2.31 10.16 -23.83
N MET A 273 3.35 10.03 -23.00
CA MET A 273 4.59 9.33 -23.35
C MET A 273 4.98 8.34 -22.24
N LEU A 274 5.40 7.13 -22.63
CA LEU A 274 6.04 6.16 -21.74
C LEU A 274 7.53 6.45 -21.54
N ASN A 275 8.16 7.16 -22.50
CA ASN A 275 9.58 7.44 -22.50
C ASN A 275 9.81 8.96 -22.66
N PRO A 276 9.42 9.78 -21.69
CA PRO A 276 9.59 11.23 -21.76
C PRO A 276 11.07 11.61 -21.77
N VAL A 277 11.43 12.55 -22.64
CA VAL A 277 12.73 13.22 -22.62
C VAL A 277 12.56 14.55 -21.93
N PHE A 278 13.26 14.75 -20.81
CA PHE A 278 13.18 15.97 -20.01
C PHE A 278 14.30 16.95 -20.38
N ASN A 279 15.55 16.46 -20.49
CA ASN A 279 16.76 17.29 -20.58
C ASN A 279 16.79 18.44 -19.56
N HIS A 280 16.20 18.21 -18.39
CA HIS A 280 16.12 19.19 -17.32
C HIS A 280 17.46 19.22 -16.59
N SER A 281 17.97 20.41 -16.26
CA SER A 281 19.21 20.52 -15.49
C SER A 281 19.15 21.60 -14.42
N LYS A 282 19.85 21.32 -13.32
CA LYS A 282 20.01 22.24 -12.19
C LYS A 282 21.47 22.25 -11.74
N VAL A 283 22.01 23.45 -11.59
CA VAL A 283 23.33 23.66 -10.98
C VAL A 283 23.16 23.85 -9.48
N PHE A 284 23.95 23.11 -8.72
CA PHE A 284 24.12 23.24 -7.27
C PHE A 284 25.47 23.87 -6.96
N THR A 285 25.54 24.57 -5.84
CA THR A 285 26.71 25.38 -5.47
C THR A 285 27.02 25.21 -4.00
N PHE A 286 28.27 24.92 -3.71
CA PHE A 286 28.85 24.95 -2.37
C PHE A 286 30.05 25.88 -2.39
N ASP A 287 29.93 27.02 -1.72
CA ASP A 287 30.98 28.03 -1.66
C ASP A 287 31.08 28.59 -0.23
N PRO A 288 32.06 28.16 0.57
CA PRO A 288 33.05 27.12 0.28
C PRO A 288 32.51 25.69 0.47
N LEU A 289 33.16 24.69 -0.15
CA LEU A 289 32.88 23.28 0.11
C LEU A 289 33.38 22.87 1.51
N THR A 290 32.50 22.26 2.30
CA THR A 290 32.75 21.87 3.70
C THR A 290 33.03 20.38 3.84
N ALA A 291 33.62 19.97 4.98
CA ALA A 291 33.91 18.56 5.26
C ALA A 291 32.62 17.70 5.28
N ASP A 292 31.52 18.24 5.79
CA ASP A 292 30.22 17.55 5.81
C ASP A 292 29.68 17.31 4.40
N GLN A 293 29.90 18.25 3.48
CA GLN A 293 29.50 18.10 2.07
C GLN A 293 30.39 17.10 1.32
N ILE A 294 31.69 17.05 1.64
CA ILE A 294 32.59 16.02 1.10
C ILE A 294 32.14 14.64 1.59
N ALA A 295 31.85 14.49 2.89
CA ALA A 295 31.33 13.23 3.45
C ALA A 295 29.99 12.85 2.81
N PHE A 296 29.12 13.83 2.52
CA PHE A 296 27.89 13.61 1.77
C PHE A 296 28.16 13.15 0.33
N PHE A 297 29.17 13.67 -0.37
CA PHE A 297 29.54 13.13 -1.67
C PHE A 297 30.08 11.69 -1.56
N GLU A 298 30.90 11.38 -0.56
CA GLU A 298 31.51 10.05 -0.40
C GLU A 298 30.51 8.93 -0.11
N ALA A 299 29.47 9.21 0.68
CA ALA A 299 28.53 8.19 1.18
C ALA A 299 27.06 8.45 0.86
N GLY A 300 26.71 9.67 0.47
CA GLY A 300 25.33 10.09 0.22
C GLY A 300 24.86 9.79 -1.19
N SER A 301 23.56 9.99 -1.37
CA SER A 301 22.88 9.84 -2.65
C SER A 301 21.88 10.96 -2.88
N ILE A 302 21.49 11.14 -4.14
CA ILE A 302 20.29 11.89 -4.51
C ILE A 302 19.22 10.87 -4.88
N THR A 303 18.07 10.98 -4.22
CA THR A 303 16.87 10.25 -4.60
C THR A 303 16.08 11.06 -5.63
N PHE A 304 15.65 10.38 -6.68
CA PHE A 304 14.76 10.87 -7.72
C PHE A 304 13.42 10.18 -7.56
N TRP A 305 12.37 10.96 -7.35
CA TRP A 305 10.99 10.50 -7.27
C TRP A 305 10.33 10.68 -8.63
N LEU A 306 9.89 9.58 -9.25
CA LEU A 306 9.13 9.61 -10.50
C LEU A 306 7.64 9.63 -10.18
N TYR A 307 6.98 10.70 -10.60
CA TYR A 307 5.55 10.90 -10.43
C TYR A 307 4.80 10.71 -11.73
N THR A 308 3.58 10.19 -11.62
CA THR A 308 2.58 10.26 -12.68
C THR A 308 1.42 11.18 -12.29
N ALA A 309 0.86 11.90 -13.26
CA ALA A 309 -0.38 12.63 -13.10
C ALA A 309 -1.56 11.66 -13.16
N GLN A 310 -2.59 11.93 -12.38
CA GLN A 310 -3.85 11.19 -12.41
C GLN A 310 -4.96 12.11 -12.92
N ASP A 311 -5.98 11.51 -13.53
CA ASP A 311 -7.19 12.20 -13.95
C ASP A 311 -8.38 11.24 -13.92
N ASP A 312 -9.59 11.82 -13.88
CA ASP A 312 -10.84 11.05 -13.82
C ASP A 312 -11.26 10.48 -15.18
N THR A 313 -10.34 10.36 -16.15
CA THR A 313 -10.68 9.73 -17.43
C THR A 313 -10.81 8.22 -17.25
N THR A 314 -12.02 7.71 -17.52
CA THR A 314 -12.32 6.28 -17.52
C THR A 314 -11.90 5.68 -18.86
N GLU A 315 -10.93 4.77 -18.85
CA GLU A 315 -10.74 3.87 -19.99
C GLU A 315 -11.83 2.80 -19.90
N LEU A 316 -12.81 2.84 -20.81
CA LEU A 316 -13.95 1.90 -20.84
C LEU A 316 -13.44 0.44 -20.84
N LYS A 317 -13.53 -0.23 -19.70
CA LYS A 317 -13.43 -1.70 -19.59
C LYS A 317 -14.84 -2.26 -19.45
N ASP A 318 -15.31 -2.92 -20.51
CA ASP A 318 -16.54 -3.74 -20.50
C ASP A 318 -16.30 -5.01 -19.68
N THR A 319 -16.22 -4.90 -18.36
CA THR A 319 -16.27 -6.06 -17.46
C THR A 319 -16.92 -5.64 -16.14
N GLN A 320 -17.78 -6.48 -15.58
CA GLN A 320 -18.24 -6.33 -14.20
C GLN A 320 -17.01 -6.40 -13.29
N MET A 321 -16.52 -5.25 -12.84
CA MET A 321 -15.39 -5.16 -11.92
C MET A 321 -15.94 -5.30 -10.51
N THR A 322 -15.70 -6.45 -9.90
CA THR A 322 -15.93 -6.68 -8.46
C THR A 322 -14.60 -6.48 -7.73
N THR A 323 -14.65 -6.01 -6.49
CA THR A 323 -13.50 -5.93 -5.55
C THR A 323 -12.74 -7.25 -5.37
N GLN A 324 -13.33 -8.39 -5.74
CA GLN A 324 -12.69 -9.70 -5.66
C GLN A 324 -11.47 -9.85 -6.58
N ASP A 325 -11.34 -9.05 -7.65
CA ASP A 325 -10.14 -9.05 -8.51
C ASP A 325 -8.92 -8.38 -7.82
N GLY A 326 -9.10 -7.80 -6.64
CA GLY A 326 -8.03 -7.32 -5.76
C GLY A 326 -7.42 -8.38 -4.83
N SER A 327 -7.86 -9.64 -4.91
CA SER A 327 -7.22 -10.72 -4.16
C SER A 327 -5.83 -10.98 -4.74
N ILE A 328 -4.82 -10.64 -3.94
CA ILE A 328 -3.43 -11.14 -3.93
C ILE A 328 -3.16 -12.14 -5.08
N GLU A 329 -2.50 -11.69 -6.15
CA GLU A 329 -1.79 -12.62 -7.04
C GLU A 329 -0.57 -13.17 -6.26
N THR A 330 -0.82 -14.14 -5.37
CA THR A 330 0.24 -15.00 -4.84
C THR A 330 0.67 -15.92 -5.96
N SER A 331 1.71 -15.52 -6.68
CA SER A 331 2.42 -16.46 -7.53
C SER A 331 3.04 -17.56 -6.66
N ALA A 332 2.46 -18.76 -6.79
CA ALA A 332 3.04 -20.08 -6.49
C ALA A 332 3.38 -20.42 -5.03
N LEU A 333 2.48 -21.17 -4.35
CA LEU A 333 2.75 -22.57 -3.94
C LEU A 333 1.50 -23.21 -3.27
N GLY A 334 1.03 -24.32 -3.85
CA GLY A 334 0.55 -25.53 -3.15
C GLY A 334 -0.67 -25.48 -2.21
N ASP A 335 -1.73 -26.18 -2.61
CA ASP A 335 -2.78 -26.81 -1.80
C ASP A 335 -2.49 -26.91 -0.28
N LYS A 336 -3.30 -26.22 0.55
CA LYS A 336 -4.12 -26.78 1.66
C LYS A 336 -4.69 -25.70 2.59
N ASN A 337 -5.94 -25.94 3.02
CA ASN A 337 -6.78 -25.21 3.98
C ASN A 337 -7.30 -23.84 3.53
N GLU A 338 -8.37 -23.85 2.72
CA GLU A 338 -9.22 -22.68 2.50
C GLU A 338 -9.85 -22.24 3.84
N ILE A 339 -9.38 -21.11 4.37
CA ILE A 339 -10.09 -20.38 5.43
C ILE A 339 -11.25 -19.64 4.77
N ILE A 340 -12.48 -20.09 5.03
CA ILE A 340 -13.69 -19.39 4.60
C ILE A 340 -13.95 -18.27 5.61
N SER A 341 -13.69 -17.02 5.20
CA SER A 341 -14.05 -15.83 5.98
C SER A 341 -15.46 -15.39 5.57
N LEU A 342 -16.42 -15.50 6.49
CA LEU A 342 -17.78 -14.96 6.31
C LEU A 342 -17.84 -13.56 6.94
N TYR A 343 -18.17 -12.54 6.16
CA TYR A 343 -18.41 -11.17 6.64
C TYR A 343 -19.90 -10.87 6.53
N VAL A 344 -20.52 -10.40 7.62
CA VAL A 344 -21.93 -9.99 7.67
C VAL A 344 -21.98 -8.59 8.31
N PHE A 345 -22.79 -7.69 7.75
CA PHE A 345 -22.93 -6.29 8.16
C PHE A 345 -24.42 -5.90 8.31
N GLY A 346 -24.72 -4.81 9.02
CA GLY A 346 -26.07 -4.22 9.14
C GLY A 346 -26.88 -4.68 10.36
N GLU A 347 -28.20 -4.47 10.38
CA GLU A 347 -29.11 -4.96 11.45
C GLU A 347 -29.03 -6.49 11.64
N ASP A 348 -28.65 -7.21 10.57
CA ASP A 348 -28.36 -8.64 10.60
C ASP A 348 -27.13 -8.96 11.47
N GLU A 349 -26.14 -8.06 11.64
CA GLU A 349 -24.98 -8.27 12.54
C GLU A 349 -25.41 -8.38 14.01
N GLU A 350 -26.24 -7.46 14.50
CA GLU A 350 -26.74 -7.48 15.88
C GLU A 350 -27.69 -8.65 16.12
N GLU A 351 -28.56 -8.99 15.15
CA GLU A 351 -29.48 -10.12 15.25
C GLU A 351 -28.72 -11.46 15.22
N LEU A 352 -27.76 -11.64 14.31
CA LEU A 352 -26.95 -12.85 14.21
C LEU A 352 -25.98 -12.98 15.39
N ALA A 353 -25.38 -11.88 15.88
CA ALA A 353 -24.55 -11.89 17.08
C ALA A 353 -25.37 -12.23 18.34
N SER A 354 -26.60 -11.71 18.45
CA SER A 354 -27.55 -12.04 19.52
C SER A 354 -28.04 -13.49 19.43
N GLU A 355 -28.31 -14.00 18.23
CA GLU A 355 -28.71 -15.39 17.99
C GLU A 355 -27.56 -16.36 18.27
N LEU A 356 -26.32 -16.00 17.92
CA LEU A 356 -25.11 -16.72 18.29
C LEU A 356 -24.90 -16.71 19.81
N ASP A 357 -25.14 -15.58 20.49
CA ASP A 357 -25.04 -15.46 21.94
C ASP A 357 -26.11 -16.28 22.68
N ASN A 358 -27.32 -16.34 22.16
CA ASN A 358 -28.44 -17.10 22.73
C ASN A 358 -28.45 -18.59 22.32
N GLY A 359 -27.82 -18.91 21.18
CA GLY A 359 -27.80 -20.22 20.54
C GLY A 359 -26.59 -21.08 20.88
N ASN A 360 -25.76 -20.70 21.87
CA ASN A 360 -24.49 -21.39 22.15
C ASN A 360 -23.57 -21.42 20.91
N GLY A 361 -23.60 -20.33 20.14
CA GLY A 361 -22.85 -20.14 18.91
C GLY A 361 -23.35 -20.95 17.71
N LEU A 362 -24.60 -21.43 17.72
CA LEU A 362 -25.25 -22.01 16.54
C LEU A 362 -25.94 -20.94 15.70
N ILE A 363 -25.72 -20.99 14.39
CA ILE A 363 -26.46 -20.20 13.40
C ILE A 363 -27.06 -21.12 12.34
N ASP A 364 -28.29 -20.84 11.91
CA ASP A 364 -28.97 -21.64 10.89
C ASP A 364 -28.28 -21.45 9.52
N TYR A 365 -27.74 -22.54 8.95
CA TYR A 365 -27.09 -22.55 7.64
C TYR A 365 -27.95 -21.89 6.55
N CYS A 366 -29.27 -22.04 6.58
CA CYS A 366 -30.17 -21.44 5.59
C CYS A 366 -30.16 -19.90 5.63
N LYS A 367 -29.78 -19.29 6.78
CA LYS A 367 -29.65 -17.84 6.98
C LYS A 367 -28.31 -17.27 6.53
N VAL A 368 -27.30 -18.10 6.30
CA VAL A 368 -25.97 -17.69 5.79
C VAL A 368 -25.67 -18.27 4.41
N ALA A 369 -26.48 -19.22 3.92
CA ALA A 369 -26.28 -19.91 2.64
C ALA A 369 -26.36 -18.99 1.40
N HIS A 370 -27.03 -17.84 1.51
CA HIS A 370 -27.14 -16.86 0.42
C HIS A 370 -25.95 -15.88 0.39
N LEU A 371 -25.12 -15.85 1.43
CA LEU A 371 -23.87 -15.08 1.51
C LEU A 371 -22.69 -15.85 0.90
N CYS A 372 -22.85 -17.16 0.68
CA CYS A 372 -21.94 -18.00 -0.10
C CYS A 372 -22.31 -17.94 -1.60
N TYR A 373 -21.96 -16.87 -2.31
CA TYR A 373 -22.19 -16.82 -3.75
C TYR A 373 -21.11 -17.59 -4.54
N ASP A 374 -21.43 -18.85 -4.88
CA ASP A 374 -21.08 -19.44 -6.19
C ASP A 374 -22.18 -20.41 -6.63
N ASP A 375 -22.93 -20.06 -7.69
CA ASP A 375 -24.01 -20.86 -8.28
C ASP A 375 -23.50 -22.21 -8.85
N LYS A 376 -22.17 -22.42 -8.90
CA LYS A 376 -21.54 -23.67 -9.32
C LYS A 376 -21.54 -24.77 -8.25
N MET A 377 -21.91 -24.46 -7.00
CA MET A 377 -21.94 -25.42 -5.89
C MET A 377 -23.35 -25.79 -5.40
N LYS A 378 -24.38 -25.77 -6.26
CA LYS A 378 -25.64 -26.45 -5.91
C LYS A 378 -25.42 -27.97 -5.83
N PRO A 379 -25.63 -28.64 -4.67
CA PRO A 379 -25.63 -30.09 -4.62
C PRO A 379 -26.76 -30.62 -5.50
N LYS A 380 -26.42 -31.51 -6.45
CA LYS A 380 -27.36 -32.11 -7.42
C LYS A 380 -28.37 -33.09 -6.82
N THR A 381 -28.54 -33.13 -5.50
CA THR A 381 -29.49 -34.03 -4.86
C THR A 381 -29.98 -33.44 -3.57
N GLU A 382 -31.30 -33.32 -3.43
CA GLU A 382 -31.97 -33.11 -2.15
C GLU A 382 -31.51 -34.19 -1.17
N VAL A 383 -30.65 -33.83 -0.22
CA VAL A 383 -30.33 -34.71 0.91
C VAL A 383 -31.14 -34.21 2.09
N SER A 384 -32.15 -35.01 2.46
CA SER A 384 -33.01 -34.81 3.61
C SER A 384 -32.20 -34.52 4.87
N ILE A 385 -32.45 -33.37 5.49
CA ILE A 385 -31.91 -33.00 6.79
C ILE A 385 -32.55 -33.92 7.85
N SER A 386 -31.87 -35.00 8.21
CA SER A 386 -32.25 -35.80 9.37
C SER A 386 -31.66 -35.17 10.63
N SER A 387 -32.47 -34.41 11.36
CA SER A 387 -32.58 -34.28 12.83
C SER A 387 -31.36 -34.55 13.75
N ARG A 388 -30.11 -34.31 13.37
CA ARG A 388 -28.93 -34.68 14.19
C ARG A 388 -27.75 -33.70 14.21
N LEU A 389 -27.90 -32.48 13.70
CA LEU A 389 -26.88 -31.44 13.81
C LEU A 389 -27.26 -30.51 14.97
N LYS A 390 -26.66 -30.74 16.14
CA LYS A 390 -26.50 -29.76 17.22
C LYS A 390 -24.99 -29.69 17.46
N GLU A 391 -24.34 -28.65 17.00
CA GLU A 391 -22.91 -28.40 17.15
C GLU A 391 -22.70 -27.22 18.11
N GLU A 392 -21.65 -27.20 18.91
CA GLU A 392 -21.36 -26.12 19.88
C GLU A 392 -20.25 -25.22 19.33
N MET A 393 -20.43 -23.89 19.34
CA MET A 393 -19.35 -22.93 19.13
C MET A 393 -19.07 -22.16 20.43
N VAL A 394 -17.81 -21.81 20.67
CA VAL A 394 -17.37 -21.17 21.92
C VAL A 394 -16.99 -19.72 21.65
N LYS A 395 -17.62 -18.78 22.36
CA LYS A 395 -17.32 -17.35 22.29
C LYS A 395 -15.94 -17.07 22.92
N CYS A 396 -15.01 -16.53 22.15
CA CYS A 396 -13.76 -16.00 22.68
C CYS A 396 -14.01 -14.61 23.29
N ARG A 397 -13.71 -14.43 24.58
CA ARG A 397 -13.88 -13.14 25.26
C ARG A 397 -12.69 -12.21 24.97
N GLY A 398 -12.95 -11.09 24.29
CA GLY A 398 -12.08 -9.90 24.33
C GLY A 398 -12.47 -8.96 25.49
N PRO A 399 -11.67 -7.92 25.76
CA PRO A 399 -12.05 -6.85 26.69
C PRO A 399 -13.29 -6.06 26.23
#